data_AF-A0AAN0T7R3-F1
#
_entry.id   AF-A0AAN0T7R3-F1
#
_cell.length_a   1.000
_cell.length_b   1.000
_cell.length_c   1.000
_cell.angle_alpha   90.00
_cell.angle_beta   90.00
_cell.angle_gamma   90.00
#
_symmetry.space_group_name_H-M   'P 1'
#
loop_
_entity.id
_entity.type
_entity.pdbx_description
1 polymer ?
#
loop_
_entity_poly.entity_id
_entity_poly.type
_entity_poly.pdbx_seq_one_letter_code
_entity_poly.pdbx_strand_id
1 'polypeptide(L)'
;MEKQPLHKFYEKNRLERIKALEQAKAISAEDAALLEKGLVLPDEVITNSDGGAGYTAERFQTAFSQSEFPVLNQLDTYHVAQAIIRTFGGGKSEIKEQIRKAIRTHDLDQFTLYLDTHESTLTDKKALKKIKEFRSYILKNWDRIFDWRDRVKNVPEGARGLGAMESNQRHISFRMKKRGMHWSELGAEAMVKIKQGILNGTLREAYLKHRSRSERKQRNLKQSIRMSQLLKQPVRPSVGVKHGSVALHSSSSSAMGHLSKILELSF
;
A
#
# COMPACT_ATOMS: atom_id res chain seq x y z
N MET A 1 -45.97 -14.19 0.18
CA MET A 1 -45.36 -13.04 -0.51
C MET A 1 -43.87 -13.05 -0.27
N GLU A 2 -43.10 -13.61 -1.21
CA GLU A 2 -41.64 -13.56 -1.17
C GLU A 2 -41.20 -12.10 -1.28
N LYS A 3 -40.51 -11.60 -0.24
CA LYS A 3 -39.83 -10.31 -0.29
C LYS A 3 -38.74 -10.42 -1.35
N GLN A 4 -38.95 -9.79 -2.51
CA GLN A 4 -37.85 -9.57 -3.45
C GLN A 4 -36.75 -8.82 -2.69
N PRO A 5 -35.51 -9.34 -2.64
CA PRO A 5 -34.47 -8.73 -1.84
C PRO A 5 -34.03 -7.44 -2.52
N LEU A 6 -34.31 -6.30 -1.88
CA LEU A 6 -33.85 -4.96 -2.24
C LEU A 6 -32.37 -4.96 -2.69
N HIS A 7 -31.55 -5.82 -2.07
CA HIS A 7 -30.13 -6.00 -2.37
C HIS A 7 -29.84 -6.39 -3.83
N LYS A 8 -30.63 -7.29 -4.43
CA LYS A 8 -30.46 -7.69 -5.84
C LYS A 8 -30.83 -6.55 -6.80
N PHE A 9 -31.76 -5.68 -6.41
CA PHE A 9 -32.14 -4.51 -7.20
C PHE A 9 -31.04 -3.44 -7.20
N TYR A 10 -30.38 -3.21 -6.07
CA TYR A 10 -29.25 -2.28 -5.96
C TYR A 10 -27.99 -2.78 -6.69
N GLU A 11 -27.67 -4.08 -6.60
CA GLU A 11 -26.53 -4.66 -7.34
C GLU A 11 -26.73 -4.59 -8.86
N LYS A 12 -27.95 -4.87 -9.34
CA LYS A 12 -28.28 -4.81 -10.76
C LYS A 12 -28.18 -3.38 -11.32
N ASN A 13 -28.70 -2.40 -10.58
CA ASN A 13 -28.55 -0.97 -10.91
C ASN A 13 -27.10 -0.48 -10.87
N ARG A 14 -26.26 -1.03 -9.98
CA ARG A 14 -24.82 -0.71 -9.90
C ARG A 14 -24.07 -1.25 -11.13
N LEU A 15 -24.31 -2.50 -11.52
CA LEU A 15 -23.69 -3.08 -12.72
C LEU A 15 -24.14 -2.38 -14.01
N GLU A 16 -25.42 -2.00 -14.08
CA GLU A 16 -25.97 -1.26 -15.24
C GLU A 16 -25.38 0.15 -15.32
N ARG A 17 -25.15 0.83 -14.20
CA ARG A 17 -24.42 2.12 -14.15
C ARG A 17 -22.95 1.98 -14.55
N ILE A 18 -22.26 0.92 -14.10
CA ILE A 18 -20.87 0.65 -14.48
C ILE A 18 -20.80 0.41 -15.99
N LYS A 19 -21.69 -0.41 -16.57
CA LYS A 19 -21.77 -0.62 -18.02
C LYS A 19 -22.12 0.64 -18.80
N ALA A 20 -23.03 1.48 -18.28
CA ALA A 20 -23.36 2.76 -18.91
C ALA A 20 -22.18 3.75 -18.86
N LEU A 21 -21.38 3.71 -17.80
CA LEU A 21 -20.14 4.50 -17.67
C LEU A 21 -19.01 3.98 -18.59
N GLU A 22 -18.86 2.66 -18.72
CA GLU A 22 -17.96 2.02 -19.69
C GLU A 22 -18.33 2.39 -21.13
N GLN A 23 -19.63 2.51 -21.44
CA GLN A 23 -20.13 2.92 -22.76
C GLN A 23 -20.02 4.43 -23.02
N ALA A 24 -19.98 5.28 -21.98
CA ALA A 24 -20.09 6.73 -22.14
C ALA A 24 -18.76 7.46 -22.41
N LYS A 25 -17.60 6.92 -22.01
CA LYS A 25 -16.22 7.26 -22.46
C LYS A 25 -15.22 6.66 -21.45
N ALA A 26 -14.50 5.65 -21.93
CA ALA A 26 -13.18 5.16 -21.47
C ALA A 26 -12.79 5.41 -20.00
N ILE A 27 -13.30 4.58 -19.09
CA ILE A 27 -12.66 4.36 -17.79
C ILE A 27 -11.55 3.32 -18.01
N SER A 28 -10.31 3.60 -17.60
CA SER A 28 -9.21 2.64 -17.77
C SER A 28 -9.46 1.38 -16.93
N ALA A 29 -8.85 0.25 -17.29
CA ALA A 29 -8.98 -0.99 -16.52
C ALA A 29 -8.51 -0.82 -15.05
N GLU A 30 -7.60 0.12 -14.80
CA GLU A 30 -7.09 0.46 -13.47
C GLU A 30 -8.15 1.21 -12.65
N ASP A 31 -8.82 2.18 -13.26
CA ASP A 31 -9.91 2.95 -12.66
C ASP A 31 -11.13 2.07 -12.32
N ALA A 32 -11.44 1.12 -13.21
CA ALA A 32 -12.48 0.12 -12.95
C ALA A 32 -12.13 -0.77 -11.72
N ALA A 33 -10.85 -1.16 -11.58
CA ALA A 33 -10.40 -1.96 -10.45
C ALA A 33 -10.42 -1.19 -9.10
N LEU A 34 -10.25 0.13 -9.14
CA LEU A 34 -10.40 1.01 -7.97
C LEU A 34 -11.88 1.09 -7.55
N LEU A 35 -12.78 1.30 -8.51
CA LEU A 35 -14.22 1.35 -8.28
C LEU A 35 -14.80 0.02 -7.76
N GLU A 36 -14.29 -1.13 -8.23
CA GLU A 36 -14.66 -2.44 -7.69
C GLU A 36 -14.32 -2.58 -6.21
N LYS A 37 -13.21 -1.98 -5.77
CA LYS A 37 -12.78 -1.91 -4.37
C LYS A 37 -13.53 -0.84 -3.55
N GLY A 38 -14.51 -0.16 -4.13
CA GLY A 38 -15.27 0.91 -3.48
C GLY A 38 -14.49 2.21 -3.31
N LEU A 39 -13.38 2.37 -4.02
CA LEU A 39 -12.59 3.60 -4.02
C LEU A 39 -13.16 4.58 -5.05
N VAL A 40 -13.21 5.85 -4.69
CA VAL A 40 -13.63 6.93 -5.59
C VAL A 40 -12.52 7.19 -6.61
N LEU A 41 -12.88 7.45 -7.86
CA LEU A 41 -11.90 7.86 -8.87
C LEU A 41 -11.21 9.17 -8.42
N PRO A 42 -9.90 9.31 -8.67
CA PRO A 42 -9.18 10.50 -8.27
C PRO A 42 -9.68 11.71 -9.07
N ASP A 43 -10.22 12.73 -8.39
CA ASP A 43 -10.61 14.00 -9.02
C ASP A 43 -9.44 15.00 -9.03
N GLU A 44 -8.48 14.83 -8.12
CA GLU A 44 -7.33 15.71 -7.88
C GLU A 44 -6.12 14.91 -7.35
N VAL A 45 -4.89 15.36 -7.63
CA VAL A 45 -3.67 14.81 -7.04
C VAL A 45 -3.31 15.63 -5.80
N ILE A 46 -3.35 14.99 -4.63
CA ILE A 46 -3.04 15.65 -3.36
C ILE A 46 -1.61 15.33 -2.96
N THR A 47 -0.82 16.36 -2.67
CA THR A 47 0.58 16.23 -2.27
C THR A 47 0.83 16.97 -0.95
N ASN A 48 1.70 16.41 -0.10
CA ASN A 48 2.11 17.02 1.18
C ASN A 48 3.63 17.13 1.24
N SER A 49 4.15 18.24 1.76
CA SER A 49 5.61 18.44 1.91
C SER A 49 5.96 19.50 2.93
N ASP A 50 7.22 19.53 3.34
CA ASP A 50 7.78 20.56 4.23
C ASP A 50 8.08 21.90 3.53
N GLY A 51 8.00 21.93 2.19
CA GLY A 51 8.39 23.08 1.37
C GLY A 51 9.90 23.27 1.24
N GLY A 52 10.69 22.26 1.58
CA GLY A 52 12.14 22.26 1.47
C GLY A 52 12.63 22.30 0.02
N ALA A 53 13.95 22.49 -0.16
CA ALA A 53 14.56 22.48 -1.47
C ALA A 53 14.30 21.14 -2.19
N GLY A 54 13.70 21.19 -3.38
CA GLY A 54 13.27 20.01 -4.14
C GLY A 54 11.83 19.55 -3.88
N TYR A 55 11.17 20.04 -2.83
CA TYR A 55 9.80 19.71 -2.45
C TYR A 55 8.90 20.95 -2.41
N THR A 56 9.09 21.88 -3.35
CA THR A 56 8.23 23.06 -3.54
C THR A 56 6.97 22.69 -4.33
N ALA A 57 5.91 23.50 -4.22
CA ALA A 57 4.67 23.27 -4.98
C ALA A 57 4.91 23.12 -6.49
N GLU A 58 5.76 23.97 -7.06
CA GLU A 58 6.18 23.91 -8.47
C GLU A 58 6.77 22.56 -8.85
N ARG A 59 7.59 21.95 -7.97
CA ARG A 59 8.20 20.63 -8.23
C ARG A 59 7.15 19.54 -8.30
N PHE A 60 6.12 19.61 -7.47
CA PHE A 60 4.99 18.68 -7.53
C PHE A 60 4.16 18.89 -8.80
N GLN A 61 3.92 20.15 -9.20
CA GLN A 61 3.27 20.45 -10.47
C GLN A 61 4.07 19.90 -11.66
N THR A 62 5.39 20.06 -11.67
CA THR A 62 6.24 19.45 -12.71
C THR A 62 6.19 17.93 -12.67
N ALA A 63 6.31 17.32 -11.48
CA ALA A 63 6.34 15.87 -11.32
C ALA A 63 5.04 15.19 -11.79
N PHE A 64 3.90 15.86 -11.60
CA PHE A 64 2.58 15.37 -12.00
C PHE A 64 2.04 16.14 -13.22
N SER A 65 2.90 16.78 -14.01
CA SER A 65 2.50 17.57 -15.18
C SER A 65 1.80 16.75 -16.28
N GLN A 66 2.00 15.44 -16.29
CA GLN A 66 1.33 14.49 -17.18
C GLN A 66 -0.01 13.99 -16.64
N SER A 67 -0.38 14.36 -15.41
CA SER A 67 -1.68 14.01 -14.84
C SER A 67 -2.76 14.87 -15.48
N GLU A 68 -3.90 14.25 -15.79
CA GLU A 68 -5.10 14.97 -16.22
C GLU A 68 -5.79 15.71 -15.06
N PHE A 69 -5.37 15.44 -13.83
CA PHE A 69 -5.95 15.98 -12.61
C PHE A 69 -5.11 17.15 -12.07
N PRO A 70 -5.76 18.19 -11.50
CA PRO A 70 -5.04 19.29 -10.88
C PRO A 70 -4.28 18.80 -9.64
N VAL A 71 -3.12 19.42 -9.40
CA VAL A 71 -2.25 19.09 -8.26
C VAL A 71 -2.49 20.07 -7.13
N LEU A 72 -3.12 19.58 -6.06
CA LEU A 72 -3.28 20.31 -4.81
C LEU A 72 -2.07 20.03 -3.91
N ASN A 73 -1.33 21.05 -3.55
CA ASN A 73 -0.16 20.91 -2.69
C ASN A 73 -0.35 21.59 -1.35
N GLN A 74 -0.37 20.78 -0.29
CA GLN A 74 -0.48 21.19 1.09
C GLN A 74 0.90 21.23 1.77
N LEU A 75 1.09 22.19 2.68
CA LEU A 75 2.22 22.23 3.59
C LEU A 75 1.99 21.29 4.78
N ASP A 76 3.03 20.55 5.16
CA ASP A 76 2.92 19.56 6.22
C ASP A 76 2.66 20.22 7.59
N THR A 77 1.50 19.88 8.15
CA THR A 77 1.06 20.31 9.48
C THR A 77 2.07 19.99 10.59
N TYR A 78 2.83 18.89 10.48
CA TYR A 78 3.89 18.56 11.44
C TYR A 78 5.03 19.57 11.38
N HIS A 79 5.42 20.00 10.17
CA HIS A 79 6.48 20.99 9.98
C HIS A 79 6.07 22.37 10.46
N VAL A 80 4.82 22.77 10.23
CA VAL A 80 4.24 23.99 10.81
C VAL A 80 4.29 23.93 12.34
N ALA A 81 3.84 22.82 12.94
CA ALA A 81 3.86 22.65 14.39
C ALA A 81 5.29 22.65 14.95
N GLN A 82 6.24 22.00 14.27
CA GLN A 82 7.67 22.01 14.61
C GLN A 82 8.27 23.41 14.51
N ALA A 83 7.95 24.17 13.45
CA ALA A 83 8.42 25.53 13.28
C ALA A 83 7.97 26.42 14.46
N ILE A 84 6.69 26.30 14.88
CA ILE A 84 6.18 26.99 16.07
C ILE A 84 6.97 26.58 17.32
N ILE A 85 7.20 25.29 17.56
CA ILE A 85 7.95 24.83 18.74
C ILE A 85 9.40 25.33 18.74
N ARG A 86 10.06 25.38 17.58
CA ARG A 86 11.44 25.85 17.45
C ARG A 86 11.58 27.36 17.71
N THR A 87 10.57 28.14 17.32
CA THR A 87 10.53 29.59 17.47
C THR A 87 10.15 30.01 18.88
N PHE A 88 9.04 29.50 19.40
CA PHE A 88 8.46 29.94 20.69
C PHE A 88 8.78 28.98 21.85
N GLY A 89 9.62 27.97 21.62
CA GLY A 89 10.02 26.98 22.62
C GLY A 89 8.96 25.90 22.91
N GLY A 90 9.34 24.93 23.75
CA GLY A 90 8.46 23.89 24.27
C GLY A 90 7.40 24.43 25.25
N GLY A 91 6.45 23.58 25.67
CA GLY A 91 5.43 23.93 26.67
C GLY A 91 4.17 24.61 26.12
N LYS A 92 3.22 24.95 27.01
CA LYS A 92 2.02 25.72 26.67
C LYS A 92 2.33 27.22 26.74
N SER A 93 1.73 28.00 25.85
CA SER A 93 1.85 29.46 25.83
C SER A 93 0.69 30.02 25.03
N GLU A 94 0.09 31.09 25.53
CA GLU A 94 -1.07 31.74 24.92
C GLU A 94 -0.76 32.24 23.51
N ILE A 95 0.42 32.85 23.30
CA ILE A 95 0.84 33.33 21.97
C ILE A 95 0.92 32.18 20.95
N LYS A 96 1.38 31.00 21.37
CA LYS A 96 1.42 29.81 20.50
C LYS A 96 0.02 29.36 20.11
N GLU A 97 -0.95 29.44 21.02
CA GLU A 97 -2.33 29.05 20.76
C GLU A 97 -3.01 30.06 19.83
N GLN A 98 -2.79 31.36 20.04
CA GLN A 98 -3.26 32.43 19.16
C GLN A 98 -2.68 32.30 17.74
N ILE A 99 -1.37 32.09 17.61
CA ILE A 99 -0.70 31.88 16.31
C ILE A 99 -1.21 30.61 15.62
N ARG A 100 -1.34 29.50 16.36
CA ARG A 100 -1.92 28.26 15.80
C ARG A 100 -3.35 28.48 15.32
N LYS A 101 -4.15 29.23 16.08
CA LYS A 101 -5.53 29.54 15.72
C LYS A 101 -5.57 30.36 14.43
N ALA A 102 -4.78 31.45 14.35
CA ALA A 102 -4.71 32.30 13.17
C ALA A 102 -4.29 31.53 11.91
N ILE A 103 -3.26 30.68 12.02
CA ILE A 103 -2.84 29.79 10.92
C ILE A 103 -3.96 28.84 10.52
N ARG A 104 -4.64 28.21 11.48
CA ARG A 104 -5.72 27.25 11.21
C ARG A 104 -6.95 27.92 10.56
N THR A 105 -7.27 29.15 10.96
CA THR A 105 -8.39 29.92 10.38
C THR A 105 -7.99 30.68 9.12
N HIS A 106 -6.74 30.55 8.66
CA HIS A 106 -6.19 31.28 7.51
C HIS A 106 -6.34 32.80 7.64
N ASP A 107 -6.19 33.33 8.87
CA ASP A 107 -6.31 34.75 9.17
C ASP A 107 -4.91 35.40 9.23
N LEU A 108 -4.52 36.02 8.11
CA LEU A 108 -3.20 36.61 7.94
C LEU A 108 -2.99 37.85 8.81
N ASP A 109 -4.05 38.63 9.00
CA ASP A 109 -4.01 39.87 9.79
C ASP A 109 -3.79 39.55 11.26
N GLN A 110 -4.56 38.59 11.80
CA GLN A 110 -4.37 38.11 13.16
C GLN A 110 -2.99 37.46 13.34
N PHE A 111 -2.54 36.64 12.39
CA PHE A 111 -1.21 36.05 12.43
C PHE A 111 -0.12 37.12 12.53
N THR A 112 -0.21 38.15 11.69
CA THR A 112 0.74 39.27 11.66
C THR A 112 0.72 40.05 12.98
N LEU A 113 -0.47 40.39 13.48
CA LEU A 113 -0.67 41.10 14.74
C LEU A 113 -0.03 40.37 15.93
N TYR A 114 -0.30 39.06 16.09
CA TYR A 114 0.27 38.28 17.18
C TYR A 114 1.79 38.18 17.06
N LEU A 115 2.30 38.03 15.84
CA LEU A 115 3.75 37.94 15.63
C LEU A 115 4.45 39.26 15.95
N ASP A 116 3.90 40.40 15.54
CA ASP A 116 4.44 41.74 15.84
C ASP A 116 4.38 42.06 17.33
N THR A 117 3.27 41.71 17.98
CA THR A 117 3.12 41.86 19.43
C THR A 117 4.21 41.07 20.15
N HIS A 118 4.45 39.82 19.75
CA HIS A 118 5.52 39.03 20.36
C HIS A 118 6.92 39.55 20.03
N GLU A 119 7.16 39.95 18.78
CA GLU A 119 8.44 40.55 18.36
C GLU A 119 8.78 41.79 19.21
N SER A 120 7.79 42.62 19.56
CA SER A 120 7.96 43.80 20.41
C SER A 120 8.38 43.48 21.85
N THR A 121 8.07 42.29 22.35
CA THR A 121 8.45 41.85 23.70
C THR A 121 9.89 41.34 23.79
N LEU A 122 10.55 41.12 22.64
CA LEU A 122 11.86 40.49 22.59
C LEU A 122 12.98 41.50 22.41
N THR A 123 14.02 41.35 23.22
CA THR A 123 15.27 42.15 23.13
C THR A 123 16.45 41.34 22.60
N ASP A 124 16.37 40.00 22.65
CA ASP A 124 17.46 39.12 22.21
C ASP A 124 17.53 39.00 20.67
N LYS A 125 18.72 39.29 20.12
CA LYS A 125 19.01 39.20 18.69
C LYS A 125 18.77 37.79 18.12
N LYS A 126 19.05 36.73 18.89
CA LYS A 126 18.84 35.34 18.41
C LYS A 126 17.35 35.02 18.34
N ALA A 127 16.57 35.39 19.34
CA ALA A 127 15.12 35.24 19.33
C ALA A 127 14.46 36.01 18.17
N LEU A 128 14.86 37.27 17.95
CA LEU A 128 14.37 38.06 16.82
C LEU A 128 14.69 37.41 15.47
N LYS A 129 15.90 36.87 15.30
CA LYS A 129 16.26 36.13 14.09
C LYS A 129 15.34 34.92 13.85
N LYS A 130 15.04 34.15 14.90
CA LYS A 130 14.12 33.00 14.80
C LYS A 130 12.71 33.41 14.39
N ILE A 131 12.19 34.52 14.93
CA ILE A 131 10.88 35.05 14.53
C ILE A 131 10.88 35.44 13.06
N LYS A 132 11.92 36.15 12.59
CA LYS A 132 12.03 36.55 11.19
C LYS A 132 12.08 35.35 10.23
N GLU A 133 12.85 34.32 10.59
CA GLU A 133 12.91 33.07 9.83
C GLU A 133 11.56 32.34 9.81
N PHE A 134 10.88 32.27 10.96
CA PHE A 134 9.54 31.70 11.06
C PHE A 134 8.50 32.47 10.25
N ARG A 135 8.51 33.80 10.32
CA ARG A 135 7.66 34.70 9.54
C ARG A 135 7.83 34.43 8.05
N SER A 136 9.08 34.45 7.58
CA SER A 136 9.42 34.19 6.18
C SER A 136 8.95 32.79 5.74
N TYR A 137 9.17 31.77 6.56
CA TYR A 137 8.73 30.40 6.26
C TYR A 137 7.21 30.28 6.12
N ILE A 138 6.45 30.85 7.07
CA ILE A 138 4.98 30.78 7.06
C ILE A 138 4.40 31.59 5.89
N LEU A 139 4.86 32.84 5.69
CA LEU A 139 4.36 33.70 4.62
C LEU A 139 4.67 33.12 3.24
N LYS A 140 5.87 32.58 3.03
CA LYS A 140 6.25 31.94 1.75
C LYS A 140 5.35 30.76 1.39
N ASN A 141 4.78 30.09 2.38
CA ASN A 141 3.94 28.92 2.18
C ASN A 141 2.47 29.17 2.54
N TRP A 142 2.05 30.41 2.75
CA TRP A 142 0.74 30.75 3.31
C TRP A 142 -0.42 30.14 2.52
N ASP A 143 -0.36 30.23 1.20
CA ASP A 143 -1.39 29.69 0.29
C ASP A 143 -1.48 28.16 0.32
N ARG A 144 -0.43 27.49 0.81
CA ARG A 144 -0.33 26.02 0.93
C ARG A 144 -0.74 25.52 2.32
N ILE A 145 -0.97 26.41 3.28
CA ILE A 145 -1.38 26.04 4.63
C ILE A 145 -2.91 25.91 4.67
N PHE A 146 -3.40 24.73 4.35
CA PHE A 146 -4.81 24.35 4.45
C PHE A 146 -4.90 22.86 4.72
N ASP A 147 -6.08 22.37 5.07
CA ASP A 147 -6.36 20.93 5.06
C ASP A 147 -6.91 20.54 3.68
N TRP A 148 -6.31 19.55 3.03
CA TRP A 148 -6.79 19.07 1.72
C TRP A 148 -8.27 18.67 1.74
N ARG A 149 -8.77 18.21 2.90
CA ARG A 149 -10.17 17.81 3.09
C ARG A 149 -11.15 18.96 2.93
N ASP A 150 -10.68 20.19 3.13
CA ASP A 150 -11.50 21.40 2.97
C ASP A 150 -11.45 21.95 1.53
N ARG A 151 -10.62 21.37 0.65
CA ARG A 151 -10.40 21.82 -0.72
C ARG A 151 -10.98 20.87 -1.78
N VAL A 152 -11.08 19.59 -1.45
CA VAL A 152 -11.65 18.58 -2.37
C VAL A 152 -13.17 18.54 -2.24
N LYS A 153 -13.87 18.25 -3.35
CA LYS A 153 -15.34 18.10 -3.36
C LYS A 153 -15.81 16.83 -2.66
N ASN A 154 -15.09 15.73 -2.90
CA ASN A 154 -15.44 14.40 -2.43
C ASN A 154 -14.35 13.91 -1.47
N VAL A 155 -14.56 14.10 -0.17
CA VAL A 155 -13.66 13.53 0.85
C VAL A 155 -14.03 12.06 1.05
N PRO A 156 -13.10 11.11 0.86
CA PRO A 156 -13.36 9.69 1.13
C PRO A 156 -13.80 9.46 2.58
N GLU A 157 -14.71 8.52 2.78
CA GLU A 157 -15.17 8.17 4.13
C GLU A 157 -13.99 7.70 5.00
N GLY A 158 -13.84 8.26 6.19
CA GLY A 158 -12.74 7.96 7.10
C GLY A 158 -11.38 8.59 6.71
N ALA A 159 -11.35 9.51 5.75
CA ALA A 159 -10.14 10.21 5.34
C ALA A 159 -9.43 10.90 6.52
N ARG A 160 -8.14 10.62 6.66
CA ARG A 160 -7.25 11.23 7.65
C ARG A 160 -6.39 12.31 6.99
N GLY A 161 -5.74 13.14 7.80
CA GLY A 161 -4.67 14.01 7.31
C GLY A 161 -3.55 13.18 6.68
N LEU A 162 -2.82 13.78 5.73
CA LEU A 162 -1.77 13.10 4.95
C LEU A 162 -0.60 12.62 5.83
N GLY A 163 -0.47 13.17 7.04
CA GLY A 163 0.59 12.82 7.98
C GLY A 163 1.96 13.34 7.54
N ALA A 164 2.99 12.94 8.30
CA ALA A 164 4.36 13.41 8.12
C ALA A 164 5.27 12.24 7.71
N MET A 165 6.10 12.47 6.69
CA MET A 165 6.99 11.44 6.12
C MET A 165 8.08 11.00 7.12
N GLU A 166 8.39 11.83 8.11
CA GLU A 166 9.38 11.58 9.17
C GLU A 166 9.12 10.28 9.90
N SER A 167 7.85 9.97 10.17
CA SER A 167 7.45 8.75 10.88
C SER A 167 7.86 7.50 10.09
N ASN A 168 7.60 7.48 8.79
CA ASN A 168 7.97 6.39 7.89
C ASN A 168 9.49 6.30 7.72
N GLN A 169 10.17 7.43 7.52
CA GLN A 169 11.63 7.51 7.41
C GLN A 169 12.33 7.02 8.68
N ARG A 170 11.69 7.15 9.86
CA ARG A 170 12.24 6.69 11.14
C ARG A 170 12.50 5.19 11.17
N HIS A 171 11.65 4.37 10.54
CA HIS A 171 11.85 2.92 10.47
C HIS A 171 13.14 2.55 9.73
N ILE A 172 13.52 3.36 8.73
CA ILE A 172 14.75 3.20 7.97
C ILE A 172 15.93 3.71 8.79
N SER A 173 15.84 4.93 9.33
CA SER A 173 16.96 5.55 10.06
C SER A 173 17.33 4.77 11.32
N PHE A 174 16.36 4.24 12.06
CA PHE A 174 16.60 3.35 13.21
C PHE A 174 17.28 2.03 12.84
N ARG A 175 17.04 1.53 11.62
CA ARG A 175 17.72 0.33 11.14
C ARG A 175 19.15 0.61 10.73
N MET A 176 19.42 1.77 10.15
CA MET A 176 20.66 2.02 9.41
C MET A 176 21.67 2.88 10.18
N LYS A 177 21.22 3.85 10.99
CA LYS A 177 22.10 4.78 11.70
C LYS A 177 22.53 4.21 13.06
N LYS A 178 23.73 4.61 13.52
CA LYS A 178 24.25 4.36 14.88
C LYS A 178 24.31 2.88 15.30
N ARG A 179 24.63 1.99 14.35
CA ARG A 179 24.74 0.53 14.57
C ARG A 179 26.08 -0.09 14.15
N GLY A 180 27.09 0.72 13.85
CA GLY A 180 28.41 0.24 13.40
C GLY A 180 28.39 -0.49 12.05
N MET A 181 27.35 -0.29 11.23
CA MET A 181 27.23 -0.89 9.90
C MET A 181 27.57 0.16 8.84
N HIS A 182 28.38 -0.23 7.85
CA HIS A 182 28.61 0.54 6.64
C HIS A 182 27.72 0.00 5.53
N TRP A 183 27.09 0.89 4.77
CA TRP A 183 26.21 0.53 3.67
C TRP A 183 26.82 1.03 2.37
N SER A 184 27.00 0.14 1.40
CA SER A 184 27.12 0.58 0.00
C SER A 184 25.79 1.15 -0.47
N GLU A 185 25.80 1.92 -1.55
CA GLU A 185 24.57 2.48 -2.15
C GLU A 185 23.54 1.39 -2.46
N LEU A 186 23.97 0.31 -3.13
CA LEU A 186 23.12 -0.85 -3.43
C LEU A 186 22.63 -1.54 -2.15
N GLY A 187 23.48 -1.69 -1.14
CA GLY A 187 23.11 -2.30 0.13
C GLY A 187 22.10 -1.46 0.91
N ALA A 188 22.25 -0.14 0.88
CA ALA A 188 21.33 0.82 1.46
C ALA A 188 19.96 0.74 0.78
N GLU A 189 19.92 0.79 -0.55
CA GLU A 189 18.69 0.69 -1.34
C GLU A 189 17.97 -0.64 -1.07
N ALA A 190 18.70 -1.77 -1.08
CA ALA A 190 18.13 -3.08 -0.77
C ALA A 190 17.54 -3.12 0.64
N MET A 191 18.22 -2.55 1.64
CA MET A 191 17.71 -2.48 3.02
C MET A 191 16.44 -1.64 3.12
N VAL A 192 16.37 -0.51 2.41
CA VAL A 192 15.17 0.33 2.34
C VAL A 192 14.01 -0.46 1.72
N LYS A 193 14.22 -1.12 0.58
CA LYS A 193 13.19 -1.95 -0.08
C LYS A 193 12.69 -3.07 0.82
N ILE A 194 13.58 -3.74 1.55
CA ILE A 194 13.20 -4.76 2.55
C ILE A 194 12.32 -4.14 3.64
N LYS A 195 12.73 -3.00 4.20
CA LYS A 195 11.94 -2.33 5.26
C LYS A 195 10.57 -1.88 4.76
N GLN A 196 10.50 -1.31 3.56
CA GLN A 196 9.24 -0.93 2.92
C GLN A 196 8.35 -2.15 2.69
N GLY A 197 8.90 -3.25 2.17
CA GLY A 197 8.15 -4.49 1.95
C GLY A 197 7.64 -5.11 3.25
N ILE A 198 8.37 -4.99 4.36
CA ILE A 198 7.90 -5.43 5.69
C ILE A 198 6.71 -4.59 6.14
N LEU A 199 6.84 -3.26 6.08
CA LEU A 199 5.80 -2.33 6.53
C LEU A 199 4.53 -2.42 5.68
N ASN A 200 4.68 -2.64 4.37
CA ASN A 200 3.56 -2.79 3.44
C ASN A 200 3.00 -4.22 3.38
N GLY A 201 3.60 -5.18 4.09
CA GLY A 201 3.21 -6.60 4.03
C GLY A 201 3.52 -7.32 2.70
N THR A 202 4.19 -6.64 1.75
CA THR A 202 4.45 -7.15 0.40
C THR A 202 5.75 -7.94 0.27
N LEU A 203 6.63 -7.92 1.27
CA LEU A 203 7.94 -8.57 1.19
C LEU A 203 7.83 -10.07 0.89
N ARG A 204 6.88 -10.77 1.54
CA ARG A 204 6.72 -12.22 1.37
C ARG A 204 6.32 -12.56 -0.05
N GLU A 205 5.37 -11.84 -0.62
CA GLU A 205 4.91 -12.03 -1.99
C GLU A 205 6.04 -11.77 -2.98
N ALA A 206 6.72 -10.62 -2.86
CA ALA A 206 7.86 -10.27 -3.70
C ALA A 206 8.99 -11.31 -3.61
N TYR A 207 9.31 -11.78 -2.39
CA TYR A 207 10.32 -12.80 -2.17
C TYR A 207 9.95 -14.15 -2.79
N LEU A 208 8.68 -14.57 -2.69
CA LEU A 208 8.21 -15.85 -3.22
C LEU A 208 8.04 -15.82 -4.74
N LYS A 209 7.71 -14.67 -5.35
CA LYS A 209 7.57 -14.51 -6.80
C LYS A 209 8.82 -14.95 -7.56
N HIS A 210 10.00 -14.65 -7.00
CA HIS A 210 11.29 -14.98 -7.60
C HIS A 210 11.89 -16.30 -7.09
N ARG A 211 11.24 -16.98 -6.14
CA ARG A 211 11.66 -18.30 -5.65
C ARG A 211 10.88 -19.41 -6.34
N SER A 212 11.52 -20.05 -7.31
CA SER A 212 11.06 -21.37 -7.75
C SER A 212 11.35 -22.40 -6.64
N ARG A 213 10.40 -23.32 -6.42
CA ARG A 213 10.69 -24.50 -5.58
C ARG A 213 11.79 -25.31 -6.27
N SER A 214 12.71 -25.91 -5.51
CA SER A 214 13.67 -26.85 -6.09
C SER A 214 12.95 -27.98 -6.82
N GLU A 215 13.57 -28.54 -7.87
CA GLU A 215 12.97 -29.62 -8.67
C GLU A 215 12.44 -30.78 -7.82
N ARG A 216 13.20 -31.16 -6.78
CA ARG A 216 12.79 -32.18 -5.81
C ARG A 216 11.49 -31.83 -5.10
N LYS A 217 11.35 -30.58 -4.61
CA LYS A 217 10.10 -30.11 -3.96
C LYS A 217 8.94 -30.02 -4.95
N GLN A 218 9.21 -29.66 -6.21
CA GLN A 218 8.18 -29.68 -7.26
C GLN A 218 7.70 -31.11 -7.56
N ARG A 219 8.61 -32.09 -7.62
CA ARG A 219 8.28 -33.50 -7.83
C ARG A 219 7.42 -34.05 -6.71
N ASN A 220 7.79 -33.79 -5.46
CA ASN A 220 7.02 -34.24 -4.30
C ASN A 220 5.60 -33.63 -4.28
N LEU A 221 5.46 -32.35 -4.64
CA LEU A 221 4.14 -31.71 -4.77
C LEU A 221 3.30 -32.36 -5.88
N LYS A 222 3.90 -32.62 -7.05
CA LYS A 222 3.18 -33.31 -8.14
C LYS A 222 2.73 -34.71 -7.70
N GLN A 223 3.57 -35.42 -6.94
CA GLN A 223 3.21 -36.72 -6.39
C GLN A 223 2.07 -36.62 -5.39
N SER A 224 2.10 -35.66 -4.45
CA SER A 224 1.01 -35.48 -3.48
C SER A 224 -0.31 -35.08 -4.13
N ILE A 225 -0.28 -34.19 -5.14
CA ILE A 225 -1.46 -33.83 -5.94
C ILE A 225 -2.04 -35.07 -6.64
N ARG A 226 -1.19 -35.86 -7.32
CA ARG A 226 -1.62 -37.11 -7.98
C ARG A 226 -2.22 -38.11 -6.98
N MET A 227 -1.60 -38.29 -5.82
CA MET A 227 -2.13 -39.18 -4.78
C MET A 227 -3.48 -38.68 -4.24
N SER A 228 -3.63 -37.37 -4.02
CA SER A 228 -4.92 -36.81 -3.60
C SER A 228 -6.01 -36.98 -4.67
N GLN A 229 -5.66 -36.87 -5.96
CA GLN A 229 -6.59 -37.11 -7.05
C GLN A 229 -6.99 -38.59 -7.11
N LEU A 230 -6.04 -39.51 -6.96
CA LEU A 230 -6.30 -40.95 -6.90
C LEU A 230 -7.24 -41.31 -5.75
N LEU A 231 -7.00 -40.78 -4.54
CA LEU A 231 -7.84 -41.02 -3.36
C LEU A 231 -9.25 -40.44 -3.49
N LYS A 232 -9.45 -39.41 -4.32
CA LYS A 232 -10.76 -38.81 -4.61
C LYS A 232 -11.54 -39.56 -5.69
N GLN A 233 -10.90 -40.47 -6.43
CA GLN A 233 -11.63 -41.25 -7.43
C GLN A 233 -12.61 -42.18 -6.71
N PRO A 234 -13.85 -42.32 -7.22
CA PRO A 234 -14.80 -43.26 -6.65
C PRO A 234 -14.20 -44.65 -6.70
N VAL A 235 -14.15 -45.31 -5.54
CA VAL A 235 -13.65 -46.69 -5.42
C VAL A 235 -14.52 -47.55 -6.32
N ARG A 236 -13.93 -48.08 -7.40
CA ARG A 236 -14.61 -49.09 -8.20
C ARG A 236 -14.81 -50.32 -7.30
N PRO A 237 -15.99 -50.95 -7.31
CA PRO A 237 -16.17 -52.20 -6.58
C PRO A 237 -15.07 -53.16 -7.02
N SER A 238 -14.39 -53.79 -6.07
CA SER A 238 -13.42 -54.82 -6.40
C SER A 238 -14.15 -55.86 -7.24
N VAL A 239 -13.69 -56.08 -8.46
CA VAL A 239 -14.07 -57.31 -9.16
C VAL A 239 -13.53 -58.41 -8.25
N GLY A 240 -14.43 -59.20 -7.66
CA GLY A 240 -14.07 -60.31 -6.78
C GLY A 240 -13.11 -61.29 -7.46
N VAL A 241 -12.84 -62.43 -6.82
CA VAL A 241 -11.91 -63.44 -7.36
C VAL A 241 -12.23 -63.74 -8.84
N LYS A 242 -11.36 -63.27 -9.73
CA LYS A 242 -11.41 -63.63 -11.14
C LYS A 242 -10.88 -65.05 -11.24
N HIS A 243 -11.77 -66.01 -11.43
CA HIS A 243 -11.38 -67.39 -11.70
C HIS A 243 -10.77 -67.40 -13.11
N GLY A 244 -9.49 -67.73 -13.19
CA GLY A 244 -8.76 -67.90 -14.44
C GLY A 244 -8.05 -69.23 -14.43
N SER A 245 -8.14 -69.98 -15.52
CA SER A 245 -7.37 -71.21 -15.72
C SER A 245 -6.11 -70.89 -16.51
N VAL A 246 -4.95 -71.29 -16.00
CA VAL A 246 -3.71 -71.32 -16.78
C VAL A 246 -3.69 -72.64 -17.54
N ALA A 247 -3.70 -72.60 -18.87
CA ALA A 247 -3.57 -73.81 -19.69
C ALA A 247 -2.15 -74.38 -19.56
N LEU A 248 -2.02 -75.60 -19.03
CA LEU A 248 -0.73 -76.26 -18.79
C LEU A 248 -0.04 -76.76 -20.07
N HIS A 249 -0.70 -76.65 -21.23
CA HIS A 249 -0.19 -77.15 -22.51
C HIS A 249 0.51 -76.08 -23.37
N SER A 250 0.80 -74.89 -22.82
CA SER A 250 1.58 -73.87 -23.53
C SER A 250 3.08 -74.18 -23.48
N SER A 251 3.82 -73.85 -24.56
CA SER A 251 5.28 -73.99 -24.60
C SER A 251 5.95 -73.38 -23.36
N SER A 252 6.93 -74.08 -22.80
CA SER A 252 7.67 -73.69 -21.58
C SER A 252 8.41 -72.36 -21.71
N SER A 253 8.72 -71.93 -22.93
CA SER A 253 9.35 -70.64 -23.24
C SER A 253 8.37 -69.48 -23.42
N SER A 254 7.06 -69.74 -23.39
CA SER A 254 6.04 -68.69 -23.44
C SER A 254 5.89 -67.99 -22.08
N ALA A 255 5.37 -66.76 -22.08
CA ALA A 255 5.08 -66.04 -20.84
C ALA A 255 4.16 -66.84 -19.90
N MET A 256 3.23 -67.63 -20.46
CA MET A 256 2.34 -68.51 -19.69
C MET A 256 3.07 -69.73 -19.12
N GLY A 257 4.02 -70.31 -19.86
CA GLY A 257 4.87 -71.39 -19.38
C GLY A 257 5.77 -70.96 -18.20
N HIS A 258 6.35 -69.76 -18.28
CA HIS A 258 7.11 -69.19 -17.16
C HIS A 258 6.24 -68.90 -15.94
N LEU A 259 5.02 -68.36 -16.14
CA LEU A 259 4.08 -68.11 -15.06
C LEU A 259 3.67 -69.43 -14.37
N SER A 260 3.39 -70.48 -15.14
CA SER A 260 3.09 -71.82 -14.62
C SER A 260 4.23 -72.38 -13.76
N LYS A 261 5.49 -72.11 -14.15
CA LYS A 261 6.67 -72.55 -13.40
C LYS A 261 6.85 -71.78 -12.09
N ILE A 262 6.49 -70.50 -12.04
CA ILE A 262 6.58 -69.67 -10.82
C ILE A 262 5.48 -70.04 -9.82
N LEU A 263 4.30 -70.42 -10.32
CA LEU A 263 3.15 -70.77 -9.49
C LEU A 263 3.20 -72.19 -8.91
N GLU A 264 4.22 -73.00 -9.25
CA GLU A 264 4.46 -74.41 -8.85
C GLU A 264 3.22 -75.09 -8.24
N LEU A 265 2.19 -75.28 -9.08
CA LEU A 265 1.11 -76.20 -8.78
C LEU A 265 1.67 -77.61 -8.94
N SER A 266 2.34 -78.08 -7.90
CA SER A 266 2.66 -79.48 -7.71
C SER A 266 1.33 -80.25 -7.63
N PHE A 267 0.97 -80.93 -8.71
CA PHE A 267 0.00 -82.03 -8.66
C PHE A 267 0.77 -83.33 -8.43
#